data_AF-A0A059CFS9-F1
#
_entry.id   AF-A0A059CFS9-F1
#
_cell.length_a   1.000
_cell.length_b   1.000
_cell.length_c   1.000
_cell.angle_alpha   90.00
_cell.angle_beta   90.00
_cell.angle_gamma   90.00
#
_symmetry.space_group_name_H-M   'P 1'
#
loop_
_entity.id
_entity.type
_entity.pdbx_description
1 polymer ?
#
loop_
_entity_poly.entity_id
_entity_poly.type
_entity_poly.pdbx_seq_one_letter_code
_entity_poly.pdbx_strand_id
1 'polypeptide(L)' 'MALDWACGKGGADCAEIQPHRPCFLPNMVKDHASFAFNSYYQKFKHKGATCYFNSAAMITDLDPSHGSCKFPYLP' A
#
# COMPACT_ATOMS: atom_id res chain seq x y z
N MET A 1 -9.37 6.52 8.86
CA MET A 1 -9.08 6.94 7.46
C MET A 1 -8.87 5.72 6.58
N ALA A 2 -8.82 5.85 5.24
CA ALA A 2 -8.67 4.71 4.33
C ALA A 2 -7.39 3.89 4.58
N LEU A 3 -6.30 4.54 5.01
CA LEU A 3 -5.06 3.90 5.47
C LEU A 3 -5.29 3.00 6.69
N ASP A 4 -5.94 3.51 7.75
CA ASP A 4 -6.25 2.71 8.95
C ASP A 4 -7.14 1.51 8.62
N TRP A 5 -8.09 1.68 7.70
CA TRP A 5 -8.92 0.58 7.23
C TRP A 5 -8.06 -0.45 6.50
N ALA A 6 -7.19 -0.04 5.58
CA ALA A 6 -6.32 -0.94 4.83
C ALA A 6 -5.43 -1.77 5.77
N CYS A 7 -4.75 -1.12 6.72
CA CYS A 7 -3.88 -1.78 7.69
C CYS A 7 -4.63 -2.61 8.75
N GLY A 8 -5.89 -2.28 9.02
CA GLY A 8 -6.74 -3.02 9.95
C GLY A 8 -7.61 -4.04 9.24
N LYS A 9 -8.88 -3.66 8.99
CA LYS A 9 -9.91 -4.57 8.43
C LYS A 9 -9.63 -5.02 7.01
N GLY A 10 -8.93 -4.21 6.22
CA GLY A 10 -8.55 -4.51 4.85
C GLY A 10 -7.46 -5.58 4.77
N GLY A 11 -6.67 -5.76 5.83
CA GLY A 11 -5.65 -6.82 5.90
C GLY A 11 -4.43 -6.58 5.00
N ALA A 12 -4.14 -5.31 4.65
CA ALA A 12 -2.87 -4.89 4.07
C ALA A 12 -1.72 -5.18 5.04
N ASP A 13 -0.54 -5.47 4.50
CA ASP A 13 0.68 -5.49 5.29
C ASP A 13 1.23 -4.06 5.40
N CYS A 14 1.13 -3.47 6.59
CA CYS A 14 1.61 -2.14 6.91
C CYS A 14 2.84 -2.16 7.83
N ALA A 15 3.53 -3.30 7.96
CA ALA A 15 4.74 -3.39 8.77
C ALA A 15 5.86 -2.52 8.20
N GLU A 16 6.01 -2.46 6.88
CA GLU A 16 7.11 -1.77 6.20
C GLU A 16 7.01 -0.23 6.24
N ILE A 17 5.84 0.32 6.56
CA ILE A 17 5.60 1.77 6.71
C ILE A 17 5.66 2.24 8.17
N GLN A 18 5.97 1.35 9.13
CA GLN A 18 6.14 1.73 10.53
C GLN A 18 7.46 2.49 10.76
N PRO A 19 7.59 3.28 11.84
CA PRO A 19 8.86 3.91 12.18
C PRO A 19 10.03 2.91 12.16
N HIS A 20 11.19 3.37 11.67
CA HIS A 20 12.40 2.56 11.48
C HIS A 20 12.35 1.48 10.40
N ARG A 21 11.32 1.47 9.56
CA ARG A 21 11.19 0.51 8.45
C ARG A 21 11.53 1.14 7.09
N PRO A 22 11.89 0.32 6.10
CA PRO A 22 12.36 0.78 4.79
C PRO A 22 11.40 1.74 4.06
N CYS A 23 10.09 1.58 4.22
CA CYS A 23 9.07 2.40 3.56
C CYS A 23 8.46 3.47 4.47
N PHE A 24 9.07 3.76 5.61
CA PHE A 24 8.60 4.86 6.48
C PHE A 24 8.84 6.23 5.84
N LEU A 25 9.95 6.39 5.10
CA LEU A 25 10.29 7.63 4.44
C LEU A 25 9.90 7.57 2.96
N PRO A 26 9.34 8.66 2.40
CA PRO A 26 8.96 9.91 3.09
C PRO A 26 7.78 9.71 4.06
N ASN A 27 7.85 10.35 5.25
CA ASN A 27 6.83 10.25 6.29
C ASN A 27 5.62 11.14 5.97
N MET A 28 4.91 10.84 4.88
CA MET A 28 3.65 11.48 4.52
C MET A 28 2.55 10.43 4.39
N VAL A 29 1.33 10.83 4.77
CA VAL A 29 0.15 9.95 4.73
C VAL A 29 -0.09 9.38 3.32
N LYS A 30 0.16 10.15 2.26
CA LYS A 30 -0.01 9.70 0.87
C LYS A 30 0.94 8.55 0.50
N ASP A 31 2.17 8.56 1.02
CA ASP A 31 3.21 7.60 0.66
C ASP A 31 2.97 6.29 1.42
N HIS A 32 2.61 6.40 2.70
CA HIS A 32 2.14 5.26 3.50
C HIS A 32 0.85 4.64 2.94
N ALA A 33 -0.11 5.48 2.52
CA ALA A 33 -1.33 5.03 1.86
C ALA A 33 -1.04 4.29 0.56
N SER A 34 -0.15 4.81 -0.28
CA SER A 34 0.25 4.16 -1.53
C SER A 34 0.77 2.75 -1.29
N PHE A 35 1.65 2.57 -0.30
CA PHE A 35 2.18 1.25 0.07
C PHE A 35 1.08 0.31 0.59
N ALA A 36 0.28 0.79 1.56
CA ALA A 36 -0.79 -0.01 2.15
C ALA A 36 -1.84 -0.43 1.12
N PHE A 37 -2.20 0.47 0.20
CA PHE A 37 -3.18 0.20 -0.86
C PHE A 37 -2.64 -0.78 -1.89
N ASN A 38 -1.37 -0.67 -2.27
CA ASN A 38 -0.74 -1.67 -3.13
C ASN A 38 -0.69 -3.04 -2.44
N SER A 39 -0.27 -3.10 -1.17
CA SER A 39 -0.23 -4.34 -0.38
C SER A 39 -1.62 -5.00 -0.29
N TYR A 40 -2.67 -4.21 0.00
CA TYR A 40 -4.05 -4.68 -0.06
C TYR A 40 -4.44 -5.21 -1.45
N TYR A 41 -4.21 -4.40 -2.49
CA TYR A 41 -4.64 -4.74 -3.83
C TYR A 41 -3.96 -6.01 -4.34
N GLN A 42 -2.65 -6.15 -4.17
CA GLN A 42 -1.93 -7.36 -4.59
C GLN A 42 -2.42 -8.60 -3.85
N LYS A 43 -2.74 -8.46 -2.56
CA LYS A 43 -3.24 -9.57 -1.74
C LYS A 43 -4.66 -10.00 -2.08
N PHE A 44 -5.51 -9.10 -2.56
CA PHE A 44 -6.94 -9.37 -2.75
C PHE A 44 -7.45 -9.21 -4.19
N LYS A 45 -6.61 -8.77 -5.14
CA LYS A 45 -7.00 -8.63 -6.56
C LYS A 45 -7.55 -9.93 -7.16
N HIS A 46 -6.99 -11.07 -6.76
CA HIS A 46 -7.46 -12.40 -7.17
C HIS A 46 -8.86 -12.75 -6.62
N LYS A 47 -9.33 -12.04 -5.58
CA LYS A 47 -10.68 -12.16 -5.00
C LYS A 47 -11.62 -11.05 -5.48
N GLY A 48 -11.22 -10.26 -6.48
CA GLY A 48 -12.03 -9.17 -7.02
C GLY A 48 -11.95 -7.85 -6.25
N ALA A 49 -10.95 -7.67 -5.37
CA ALA A 49 -10.74 -6.37 -4.73
C ALA A 49 -10.31 -5.31 -5.75
N THR A 50 -10.76 -4.07 -5.54
CA THR A 50 -10.43 -2.93 -6.40
C THR A 50 -9.51 -1.95 -5.68
N CYS A 51 -8.68 -1.23 -6.43
CA CYS A 51 -7.81 -0.17 -5.91
C CYS A 51 -8.56 1.18 -5.84
N TYR A 52 -9.87 1.20 -5.58
CA TYR A 52 -10.66 2.44 -5.68
C TYR A 52 -10.50 3.36 -4.45
N PHE A 53 -10.44 2.83 -3.22
CA PHE A 53 -10.28 3.60 -1.96
C PHE A 53 -10.95 4.99 -1.95
N ASN A 54 -12.21 5.10 -2.41
CA ASN A 54 -12.94 6.37 -2.61
C ASN A 54 -12.19 7.40 -3.49
N SER A 55 -11.69 6.96 -4.64
CA SER A 55 -10.89 7.74 -5.58
C SER A 55 -9.55 8.24 -5.02
N ALA A 56 -9.11 7.74 -3.87
CA ALA A 56 -7.82 8.11 -3.27
C ALA A 56 -6.65 7.27 -3.82
N ALA A 57 -6.92 6.29 -4.69
CA ALA A 57 -5.92 5.40 -5.25
C ALA A 57 -6.22 5.09 -6.73
N MET A 58 -5.16 4.76 -7.47
CA MET A 58 -5.22 4.34 -8.86
C MET A 58 -4.23 3.20 -9.11
N ILE A 59 -4.51 2.37 -10.11
CA ILE A 59 -3.56 1.37 -10.59
C ILE A 59 -2.54 2.06 -11.48
N THR A 60 -1.28 1.71 -11.32
CA THR A 60 -0.17 2.19 -12.14
C THR A 60 0.75 1.01 -12.46
N ASP A 61 1.31 0.99 -13.67
CA ASP A 61 2.33 0.04 -14.08
C ASP A 61 3.75 0.49 -13.68
N LEU A 62 3.87 1.74 -13.19
CA LEU A 62 5.13 2.28 -12.69
C LEU A 62 5.40 1.77 -11.27
N ASP A 63 6.50 1.05 -11.08
CA ASP A 63 6.96 0.60 -9.76
C ASP A 63 7.44 1.81 -8.92
N PRO A 64 6.76 2.15 -7.81
CA PRO A 64 7.15 3.26 -6.93
C PRO A 64 8.23 2.86 -5.90
N SER A 65 8.75 1.63 -5.98
CA SER A 65 9.84 1.16 -5.13
C SER A 65 11.10 2.02 -5.27
N HIS A 66 11.74 2.31 -4.14
CA HIS A 66 12.95 3.14 -4.12
C HIS A 66 13.87 2.72 -2.97
N GLY A 67 15.18 2.68 -3.23
CA GLY A 67 16.18 2.22 -2.25
C GLY A 67 15.81 0.85 -1.67
N SER A 68 15.69 0.79 -0.35
CA SER A 68 15.27 -0.40 0.42
C SER A 68 13.75 -0.56 0.53
N CYS A 69 12.95 0.46 0.18
CA CYS A 69 11.50 0.34 0.15
C CYS A 69 11.05 -0.39 -1.12
N LYS A 70 10.49 -1.59 -0.98
CA LYS A 70 9.99 -2.41 -2.08
C LYS A 70 8.50 -2.61 -1.97
N PHE A 71 7.77 -2.13 -2.97
CA PHE A 71 6.34 -2.36 -3.07
C PHE A 71 6.09 -3.83 -3.43
N PRO A 72 5.25 -4.54 -2.68
CA PRO A 72 4.98 -5.94 -2.97
C PRO A 72 4.32 -6.07 -4.35
N TYR A 73 4.72 -7.08 -5.11
CA TYR A 73 4.07 -7.47 -6.35
C TYR A 73 3.81 -8.97 -6.29
N LEU A 74 2.54 -9.35 -6.30
CA LEU A 74 2.13 -10.76 -6.32
C LEU A 74 1.59 -11.04 -7.72
N PRO A 75 2.23 -11.88 -8.55
CA PRO A 75 1.73 -12.18 -9.89
C PRO A 75 0.29 -12.73 -9.85
#